data_AF-A0A1J5R8S9-F1
#
_entry.id   AF-A0A1J5R8S9-F1
#
_cell.length_a   1.000
_cell.length_b   1.000
_cell.length_c   1.000
_cell.angle_alpha   90.00
_cell.angle_beta   90.00
_cell.angle_gamma   90.00
#
_symmetry.space_group_name_H-M   'P 1'
#
loop_
_entity.id
_entity.type
_entity.pdbx_description
1 polymer ?
#
loop_
_entity_poly.entity_id
_entity_poly.type
_entity_poly.pdbx_seq_one_letter_code
_entity_poly.pdbx_strand_id
1 'polypeptide(L)'
;MFNERKVAQMAAYLLKRRGGTMSHLKLIKLLYLADREALNSYGASISGDSFFSLPNGPVLSRTLNLMAGVIESETQGWETWISDRAEHQVSLRQDFELDALDYLSRADVDILDSIWQQFGAMTRWQLVEYTHNGNCPEWENPNGSSAQITHFEIFSALGKSQEDAAILASDIEAEKSIDRLFASL
;
A
#
# COMPACT_ATOMS: atom_id res chain seq x y z
N MET A 1 -3.01 -12.87 3.61
CA MET A 1 -3.81 -12.02 4.54
C MET A 1 -3.21 -10.61 4.62
N PHE A 2 -3.97 -9.58 5.03
CA PHE A 2 -3.41 -8.25 5.37
C PHE A 2 -2.42 -8.37 6.54
N ASN A 3 -1.25 -7.73 6.42
CA ASN A 3 -0.20 -7.75 7.43
C ASN A 3 0.13 -6.32 7.89
N GLU A 4 -0.42 -5.93 9.04
CA GLU A 4 -0.25 -4.58 9.57
C GLU A 4 1.22 -4.26 9.88
N ARG A 5 1.96 -5.17 10.54
CA ARG A 5 3.39 -4.95 10.86
C ARG A 5 4.22 -4.67 9.62
N LYS A 6 3.98 -5.42 8.55
CA LYS A 6 4.68 -5.24 7.28
C LYS A 6 4.36 -3.87 6.66
N VAL A 7 3.09 -3.47 6.65
CA VAL A 7 2.66 -2.14 6.16
C VAL A 7 3.23 -1.00 7.00
N ALA A 8 3.25 -1.16 8.33
CA ALA A 8 3.82 -0.18 9.23
C ALA A 8 5.30 0.04 8.95
N GLN A 9 6.05 -1.04 8.66
CA GLN A 9 7.45 -0.94 8.28
C GLN A 9 7.66 -0.38 6.87
N MET A 10 6.80 -0.67 5.89
CA MET A 10 6.82 0.01 4.58
C MET A 10 6.64 1.52 4.76
N ALA A 11 5.70 1.93 5.60
CA ALA A 11 5.44 3.32 5.92
C ALA A 11 6.63 3.98 6.62
N ALA A 12 7.21 3.31 7.62
CA ALA A 12 8.38 3.76 8.35
C ALA A 12 9.58 3.97 7.41
N TYR A 13 9.82 3.01 6.52
CA TYR A 13 10.88 3.09 5.52
C TYR A 13 10.73 4.35 4.65
N LEU A 14 9.56 4.55 4.03
CA LEU A 14 9.31 5.70 3.15
C LEU A 14 9.37 7.04 3.90
N LEU A 15 8.90 7.09 5.15
CA LEU A 15 9.04 8.27 6.01
C LEU A 15 10.49 8.57 6.33
N LYS A 16 11.30 7.56 6.70
CA LYS A 16 12.73 7.73 6.96
C LYS A 16 13.44 8.28 5.72
N ARG A 17 13.12 7.75 4.52
CA ARG A 17 13.64 8.26 3.25
C ARG A 17 13.29 9.72 2.96
N ARG A 18 12.14 10.20 3.45
CA ARG A 18 11.74 11.61 3.34
C ARG A 18 12.39 12.53 4.37
N GLY A 19 12.97 11.99 5.45
CA GLY A 19 13.44 12.76 6.60
C GLY A 19 12.44 12.81 7.77
N GLY A 20 11.55 11.83 7.88
CA GLY A 20 10.76 11.54 9.08
C GLY A 20 9.28 11.92 9.00
N THR A 21 8.89 12.88 8.17
CA THR A 21 7.50 13.37 8.09
C THR A 21 7.06 13.62 6.65
N MET A 22 5.81 13.26 6.33
CA MET A 22 5.19 13.68 5.07
C MET A 22 3.67 13.78 5.18
N SER A 23 3.05 14.34 4.14
CA SER A 23 1.59 14.34 4.04
C SER A 23 1.05 12.91 3.99
N HIS A 24 0.01 12.63 4.77
CA HIS A 24 -0.70 11.34 4.77
C HIS A 24 -1.12 10.91 3.35
N LEU A 25 -1.59 11.87 2.54
CA LEU A 25 -1.98 11.64 1.15
C LEU A 25 -0.79 11.21 0.27
N LYS A 26 0.40 11.75 0.52
CA LYS A 26 1.60 11.30 -0.20
C LYS A 26 1.97 9.88 0.22
N LEU A 27 1.97 9.61 1.53
CA LEU A 27 2.36 8.29 2.04
C LEU A 27 1.43 7.19 1.50
N ILE A 28 0.11 7.38 1.57
CA ILE A 28 -0.83 6.37 1.08
C ILE A 28 -0.68 6.10 -0.43
N LYS A 29 -0.31 7.13 -1.22
CA LYS A 29 -0.04 6.97 -2.66
C LYS A 29 1.21 6.15 -2.93
N LEU A 30 2.30 6.43 -2.21
CA LEU A 30 3.53 5.67 -2.34
C LEU A 30 3.33 4.21 -1.91
N LEU A 31 2.57 3.97 -0.83
CA LEU A 31 2.25 2.61 -0.39
C LEU A 31 1.41 1.85 -1.41
N TYR A 32 0.37 2.48 -1.98
CA TYR A 32 -0.41 1.87 -3.06
C TYR A 32 0.48 1.53 -4.28
N LEU A 33 1.34 2.45 -4.71
CA LEU A 33 2.23 2.22 -5.86
C LEU A 33 3.26 1.10 -5.59
N ALA A 34 3.77 0.98 -4.36
CA ALA A 34 4.63 -0.13 -3.96
C ALA A 34 3.92 -1.48 -4.05
N ASP A 35 2.70 -1.55 -3.55
CA ASP A 35 1.93 -2.79 -3.61
C ASP A 35 1.52 -3.15 -5.04
N ARG A 36 1.17 -2.15 -5.85
CA ARG A 36 0.93 -2.32 -7.29
C ARG A 36 2.16 -2.84 -8.03
N GLU A 37 3.34 -2.31 -7.70
CA GLU A 37 4.60 -2.77 -8.29
C GLU A 37 4.96 -4.20 -7.84
N ALA A 38 4.66 -4.57 -6.60
CA ALA A 38 4.86 -5.94 -6.14
C ALA A 38 3.97 -6.94 -6.88
N LEU A 39 2.71 -6.59 -7.12
CA LEU A 39 1.84 -7.38 -7.98
C LEU A 39 2.43 -7.50 -9.40
N ASN A 40 2.94 -6.41 -9.96
CA ASN A 40 3.55 -6.43 -11.29
C ASN A 40 4.78 -7.34 -11.39
N SER A 41 5.70 -7.19 -10.43
CA SER A 41 7.01 -7.83 -10.40
C SER A 41 6.94 -9.29 -9.93
N TYR A 42 6.10 -9.60 -8.95
CA TYR A 42 6.11 -10.89 -8.24
C TYR A 42 4.77 -11.60 -8.24
N GLY A 43 3.70 -10.99 -8.76
CA GLY A 43 2.36 -11.57 -8.73
C GLY A 43 1.72 -11.57 -7.33
N ALA A 44 2.35 -10.93 -6.34
CA ALA A 44 1.89 -10.90 -4.96
C ALA A 44 2.03 -9.50 -4.34
N SER A 45 1.10 -9.14 -3.46
CA SER A 45 1.12 -7.87 -2.72
C SER A 45 2.10 -7.93 -1.53
N ILE A 46 2.71 -6.80 -1.17
CA ILE A 46 3.52 -6.68 0.05
C ILE A 46 2.60 -6.62 1.27
N SER A 47 1.58 -5.76 1.21
CA SER A 47 0.70 -5.44 2.33
C SER A 47 -0.37 -6.50 2.63
N GLY A 48 -0.83 -7.21 1.60
CA GLY A 48 -2.06 -8.02 1.63
C GLY A 48 -3.35 -7.22 1.85
N ASP A 49 -3.32 -5.89 1.75
CA ASP A 49 -4.45 -4.98 1.93
C ASP A 49 -5.45 -5.09 0.76
N SER A 50 -6.60 -4.46 0.92
CA SER A 50 -7.61 -4.29 -0.12
C SER A 50 -7.41 -2.96 -0.84
N PHE A 51 -7.43 -3.03 -2.16
CA PHE A 51 -7.30 -1.86 -3.03
C PHE A 51 -8.66 -1.21 -3.24
N PHE A 52 -8.71 0.12 -3.16
CA PHE A 52 -9.93 0.89 -3.35
C PHE A 52 -9.68 2.17 -4.15
N SER A 53 -10.62 2.52 -5.01
CA SER A 53 -10.72 3.83 -5.64
C SER A 53 -11.40 4.82 -4.71
N LEU A 54 -10.72 5.94 -4.45
CA LEU A 54 -11.24 7.11 -3.75
C LEU A 54 -11.17 8.37 -4.65
N PRO A 55 -11.83 9.49 -4.29
CA PRO A 55 -11.81 10.71 -5.10
C PRO A 55 -10.40 11.23 -5.43
N ASN A 56 -9.45 11.08 -4.50
CA ASN A 56 -8.06 11.47 -4.70
C ASN A 56 -7.19 10.33 -5.27
N GLY A 57 -7.79 9.32 -5.92
CA GLY A 57 -7.11 8.20 -6.56
C GLY A 57 -7.16 6.90 -5.74
N PRO A 58 -6.43 5.86 -6.17
CA PRO A 58 -6.45 4.55 -5.51
C PRO A 58 -5.66 4.55 -4.20
N VAL A 59 -6.05 3.69 -3.26
CA VAL A 59 -5.48 3.56 -1.91
C VAL A 59 -5.48 2.10 -1.44
N LEU A 60 -4.67 1.83 -0.42
CA LEU A 60 -4.78 0.64 0.44
C LEU A 60 -5.75 0.95 1.60
N SER A 61 -6.88 0.25 1.66
CA SER A 61 -8.03 0.67 2.48
C SER A 61 -7.80 0.52 3.98
N ARG A 62 -7.30 -0.63 4.46
CA ARG A 62 -7.07 -0.83 5.90
C ARG A 62 -5.93 0.05 6.39
N THR A 63 -4.90 0.22 5.58
CA THR A 63 -3.79 1.15 5.82
C THR A 63 -4.27 2.59 5.96
N LEU A 64 -5.18 3.05 5.10
CA LEU A 64 -5.77 4.38 5.22
C LEU A 64 -6.58 4.53 6.52
N ASN A 65 -7.30 3.48 6.94
CA ASN A 65 -8.05 3.48 8.19
C ASN A 65 -7.13 3.51 9.42
N LEU A 66 -6.01 2.76 9.42
CA LEU A 66 -4.97 2.85 10.46
C LEU A 66 -4.40 4.27 10.55
N MET A 67 -4.02 4.83 9.40
CA MET A 67 -3.48 6.18 9.29
C MET A 67 -4.46 7.27 9.77
N ALA A 68 -5.76 6.99 9.74
CA ALA A 68 -6.82 7.87 10.20
C ALA A 68 -7.27 7.60 11.65
N GLY A 69 -6.71 6.59 12.33
CA GLY A 69 -7.13 6.18 13.68
C GLY A 69 -8.54 5.60 13.73
N VAL A 70 -9.06 5.08 12.61
CA VAL A 70 -10.41 4.49 12.50
C VAL A 70 -10.40 3.04 13.00
N ILE A 71 -9.28 2.35 12.88
CA ILE A 71 -9.09 1.00 13.41
C ILE A 71 -7.89 0.99 14.36
N GLU A 72 -7.99 0.18 15.40
CA GLU A 72 -6.94 0.01 16.41
C GLU A 72 -5.74 -0.71 15.81
N SER A 73 -4.55 -0.22 16.14
CA SER A 73 -3.28 -0.82 15.73
C SER A 73 -2.99 -2.08 16.54
N GLU A 74 -2.56 -3.15 15.88
CA GLU A 74 -2.11 -4.34 16.58
C GLU A 74 -0.78 -4.13 17.31
N THR A 75 -0.46 -5.02 18.25
CA THR A 75 0.84 -5.00 18.95
C THR A 75 1.99 -5.10 17.94
N GLN A 76 2.96 -4.18 18.05
CA GLN A 76 4.09 -4.02 17.11
C GLN A 76 3.69 -3.55 15.69
N GLY A 77 2.43 -3.12 15.50
CA GLY A 77 1.87 -2.65 14.23
C GLY A 77 2.14 -1.18 13.92
N TRP A 78 1.17 -0.51 13.30
CA TRP A 78 1.23 0.87 12.82
C TRP A 78 1.74 1.87 13.87
N GLU A 79 1.16 1.84 15.07
CA GLU A 79 1.50 2.79 16.14
C GLU A 79 2.87 2.53 16.77
N THR A 80 3.56 1.43 16.44
CA THR A 80 4.94 1.23 16.88
C THR A 80 5.92 2.12 16.12
N TRP A 81 5.59 2.42 14.86
CA TRP A 81 6.47 3.13 13.93
C TRP A 81 5.98 4.54 13.62
N ILE A 82 4.67 4.75 13.64
CA ILE A 82 4.02 5.96 13.13
C ILE A 82 3.31 6.69 14.27
N SER A 83 3.50 8.00 14.33
CA SER A 83 2.76 8.90 15.23
C SER A 83 1.37 9.22 14.69
N ASP A 84 0.48 9.61 15.57
CA ASP A 84 -0.87 10.05 15.21
C ASP A 84 -0.83 11.16 14.16
N ARG A 85 -1.82 11.11 13.25
CA ARG A 85 -1.93 12.11 12.19
C ARG A 85 -2.26 13.47 12.78
N ALA A 86 -1.41 14.45 12.49
CA ALA A 86 -1.61 15.86 12.85
C ALA A 86 -1.49 16.74 11.60
N GLU A 87 -2.40 17.72 11.44
CA GLU A 87 -2.35 18.71 10.34
C GLU A 87 -2.15 18.10 8.93
N HIS A 88 -2.85 16.99 8.64
CA HIS A 88 -2.71 16.24 7.38
C HIS A 88 -1.32 15.63 7.12
N GLN A 89 -0.49 15.51 8.14
CA GLN A 89 0.82 14.88 8.12
C GLN A 89 0.86 13.64 9.00
N VAL A 90 1.78 12.75 8.66
CA VAL A 90 2.15 11.57 9.42
C VAL A 90 3.66 11.57 9.58
N SER A 91 4.12 11.16 10.75
CA SER A 91 5.52 11.23 11.15
C SER A 91 5.97 9.91 11.75
N LEU A 92 7.26 9.65 11.68
CA LEU A 92 7.88 8.61 12.50
C LEU A 92 7.63 8.90 13.98
N ARG A 93 7.35 7.83 14.73
CA ARG A 93 7.23 7.89 16.20
C ARG A 93 8.59 7.93 16.88
N GLN A 94 9.56 7.29 16.28
CA GLN A 94 10.93 7.17 16.78
C GLN A 94 11.89 7.09 15.59
N ASP A 95 13.15 7.49 15.81
CA ASP A 95 14.22 7.14 14.89
C ASP A 95 14.63 5.67 15.09
N PHE A 96 15.13 5.03 14.05
CA PHE A 96 15.46 3.61 14.03
C PHE A 96 16.50 3.29 12.96
N GLU A 97 17.32 2.27 13.15
CA GLU A 97 18.21 1.76 12.09
C GLU A 97 17.44 0.83 11.15
N LEU A 98 17.83 0.78 9.87
CA LEU A 98 17.07 0.02 8.85
C LEU A 98 16.97 -1.48 9.15
N ASP A 99 17.89 -2.03 9.94
CA ASP A 99 17.86 -3.42 10.42
C ASP A 99 16.73 -3.71 11.42
N ALA A 100 16.13 -2.68 12.01
CA ALA A 100 14.93 -2.80 12.83
C ALA A 100 13.67 -3.11 12.01
N LEU A 101 13.71 -3.00 10.68
CA LEU A 101 12.60 -3.33 9.78
C LEU A 101 12.61 -4.82 9.39
N ASP A 102 12.39 -5.68 10.38
CA ASP A 102 12.49 -7.14 10.31
C ASP A 102 11.33 -7.88 9.60
N TYR A 103 10.22 -7.21 9.30
CA TYR A 103 9.09 -7.76 8.53
C TYR A 103 9.24 -7.53 7.02
N LEU A 104 10.19 -6.70 6.59
CA LEU A 104 10.47 -6.46 5.18
C LEU A 104 11.52 -7.44 4.66
N SER A 105 11.16 -8.19 3.63
CA SER A 105 12.14 -8.97 2.87
C SER A 105 13.02 -8.05 2.02
N ARG A 106 14.12 -8.60 1.48
CA ARG A 106 14.98 -7.85 0.55
C ARG A 106 14.21 -7.36 -0.68
N ALA A 107 13.33 -8.19 -1.23
CA ALA A 107 12.51 -7.84 -2.38
C ALA A 107 11.52 -6.70 -2.08
N ASP A 108 10.96 -6.66 -0.86
CA ASP A 108 10.08 -5.57 -0.42
C ASP A 108 10.87 -4.25 -0.35
N VAL A 109 12.08 -4.28 0.23
CA VAL A 109 12.96 -3.10 0.30
C VAL A 109 13.34 -2.61 -1.08
N ASP A 110 13.70 -3.50 -2.00
CA ASP A 110 14.08 -3.14 -3.37
C ASP A 110 12.91 -2.46 -4.13
N ILE A 111 11.66 -2.90 -3.91
CA ILE A 111 10.47 -2.22 -4.43
C ILE A 111 10.30 -0.84 -3.80
N LEU A 112 10.37 -0.73 -2.48
CA LEU A 112 10.22 0.55 -1.78
C LEU A 112 11.30 1.55 -2.23
N ASP A 113 12.51 1.07 -2.47
CA ASP A 113 13.61 1.84 -3.06
C ASP A 113 13.27 2.35 -4.45
N SER A 114 12.79 1.47 -5.35
CA SER A 114 12.37 1.83 -6.70
C SER A 114 11.26 2.88 -6.70
N ILE A 115 10.21 2.67 -5.89
CA ILE A 115 9.11 3.62 -5.73
C ILE A 115 9.60 4.96 -5.20
N TRP A 116 10.49 4.95 -4.21
CA TRP A 116 11.05 6.19 -3.69
C TRP A 116 11.87 6.94 -4.75
N GLN A 117 12.70 6.24 -5.53
CA GLN A 117 13.49 6.85 -6.59
C GLN A 117 12.61 7.49 -7.67
N GLN A 118 11.53 6.81 -8.05
CA GLN A 118 10.64 7.27 -9.12
C GLN A 118 9.68 8.38 -8.66
N PHE A 119 9.12 8.26 -7.44
CA PHE A 119 7.99 9.07 -6.99
C PHE A 119 8.29 9.92 -5.74
N GLY A 120 9.40 9.66 -5.05
CA GLY A 120 9.76 10.30 -3.78
C GLY A 120 9.96 11.82 -3.89
N ALA A 121 10.32 12.34 -5.06
CA ALA A 121 10.41 13.78 -5.31
C ALA A 121 9.06 14.47 -5.58
N MET A 122 8.02 13.71 -5.98
CA MET A 122 6.72 14.28 -6.36
C MET A 122 5.95 14.82 -5.15
N THR A 123 5.21 15.92 -5.34
CA THR A 123 4.26 16.40 -4.34
C THR A 123 3.04 15.48 -4.23
N ARG A 124 2.26 15.60 -3.15
CA ARG A 124 1.02 14.83 -2.99
C ARG A 124 0.05 15.01 -4.16
N TRP A 125 -0.01 16.21 -4.74
CA TRP A 125 -0.92 16.51 -5.84
C TRP A 125 -0.42 15.99 -7.18
N GLN A 126 0.90 16.01 -7.41
CA GLN A 126 1.49 15.33 -8.57
C GLN A 126 1.26 13.82 -8.52
N LEU A 127 1.27 13.20 -7.34
CA LEU A 127 0.92 11.78 -7.19
C LEU A 127 -0.55 11.51 -7.47
N VAL A 128 -1.47 12.38 -7.02
CA VAL A 128 -2.89 12.28 -7.37
C VAL A 128 -3.06 12.33 -8.88
N GLU A 129 -2.50 13.36 -9.52
CA GLU A 129 -2.52 13.54 -10.97
C GLU A 129 -1.93 12.34 -11.71
N TYR A 130 -0.78 11.83 -11.26
CA TYR A 130 -0.17 10.62 -11.81
C TYR A 130 -1.15 9.44 -11.79
N THR A 131 -1.78 9.18 -10.64
CA THR A 131 -2.73 8.07 -10.51
C THR A 131 -4.03 8.23 -11.28
N HIS A 132 -4.39 9.46 -11.69
CA HIS A 132 -5.60 9.73 -12.49
C HIS A 132 -5.34 9.71 -14.00
N ASN A 133 -4.14 10.09 -14.43
CA ASN A 133 -3.82 10.30 -15.85
C ASN A 133 -3.41 9.00 -16.58
N GLY A 134 -4.18 7.92 -16.39
CA GLY A 134 -3.99 6.66 -17.09
C GLY A 134 -2.80 5.81 -16.63
N ASN A 135 -2.03 6.24 -15.62
CA ASN A 135 -0.94 5.41 -15.06
C ASN A 135 -1.44 4.34 -14.07
N CYS A 136 -2.66 4.50 -13.58
CA CYS A 136 -3.37 3.47 -12.80
C CYS A 136 -4.76 3.27 -13.41
N PRO A 137 -4.88 2.63 -14.59
CA PRO A 137 -6.16 2.43 -15.27
C PRO A 137 -7.19 1.65 -14.45
N GLU A 138 -6.75 0.86 -13.46
CA GLU A 138 -7.63 0.17 -12.53
C GLU A 138 -8.37 1.12 -11.57
N TRP A 139 -7.94 2.38 -11.47
CA TRP A 139 -8.66 3.39 -10.73
C TRP A 139 -9.78 3.96 -11.58
N GLU A 140 -11.01 3.84 -11.08
CA GLU A 140 -12.18 4.48 -11.64
C GLU A 140 -12.71 5.53 -10.67
N ASN A 141 -13.13 6.69 -11.19
CA ASN A 141 -13.67 7.76 -10.34
C ASN A 141 -14.93 7.28 -9.60
N PRO A 142 -14.90 7.19 -8.26
CA PRO A 142 -16.01 6.62 -7.50
C PRO A 142 -17.16 7.63 -7.27
N ASN A 143 -17.17 8.78 -7.96
CA ASN A 143 -18.22 9.80 -7.89
C ASN A 143 -18.54 10.27 -6.46
N GLY A 144 -17.50 10.47 -5.64
CA GLY A 144 -17.62 10.91 -4.24
C GLY A 144 -17.79 9.78 -3.22
N SER A 145 -17.85 8.52 -3.66
CA SER A 145 -17.90 7.33 -2.80
C SER A 145 -16.53 6.62 -2.77
N SER A 146 -16.54 5.31 -2.53
CA SER A 146 -15.43 4.38 -2.69
C SER A 146 -15.84 3.17 -3.54
N ALA A 147 -14.96 2.66 -4.38
CA ALA A 147 -15.17 1.41 -5.12
C ALA A 147 -13.99 0.47 -4.90
N GLN A 148 -14.25 -0.83 -4.68
CA GLN A 148 -13.17 -1.81 -4.55
C GLN A 148 -12.49 -2.02 -5.90
N ILE A 149 -11.16 -2.15 -5.87
CA ILE A 149 -10.36 -2.59 -7.02
C ILE A 149 -9.94 -4.04 -6.76
N THR A 150 -10.25 -4.91 -7.70
CA THR A 150 -9.90 -6.34 -7.67
C THR A 150 -8.47 -6.57 -8.17
N HIS A 151 -7.85 -7.68 -7.76
CA HIS A 151 -6.53 -8.07 -8.30
C HIS A 151 -6.59 -8.28 -9.82
N PHE A 152 -7.71 -8.79 -10.33
CA PHE A 152 -7.93 -8.95 -11.76
C PHE A 152 -7.84 -7.62 -12.52
N GLU A 153 -8.48 -6.56 -12.01
CA GLU A 153 -8.41 -5.22 -12.59
C GLU A 153 -6.99 -4.66 -12.54
N ILE A 154 -6.27 -4.84 -11.43
CA ILE A 154 -4.88 -4.42 -11.29
C ILE A 154 -3.99 -5.14 -12.31
N PHE A 155 -4.06 -6.48 -12.40
CA PHE A 155 -3.26 -7.25 -13.35
C PHE A 155 -3.60 -6.91 -14.80
N SER A 156 -4.88 -6.70 -15.11
CA SER A 156 -5.31 -6.24 -16.43
C SER A 156 -4.72 -4.85 -16.75
N ALA A 157 -4.74 -3.93 -15.79
CA ALA A 157 -4.17 -2.59 -15.93
C ALA A 157 -2.62 -2.58 -15.99
N LEU A 158 -1.98 -3.62 -15.47
CA LEU A 158 -0.55 -3.90 -15.62
C LEU A 158 -0.19 -4.59 -16.95
N GLY A 159 -1.18 -4.83 -17.81
CA GLY A 159 -0.97 -5.40 -19.15
C GLY A 159 -0.84 -6.92 -19.18
N LYS A 160 -1.23 -7.63 -18.12
CA LYS A 160 -1.33 -9.10 -18.15
C LYS A 160 -2.50 -9.51 -19.06
N SER A 161 -2.39 -10.68 -19.70
CA SER A 161 -3.50 -11.22 -20.48
C SER A 161 -4.71 -11.48 -19.58
N GLN A 162 -5.92 -11.53 -20.15
CA GLN A 162 -7.13 -11.82 -19.36
C GLN A 162 -7.05 -13.18 -18.66
N GLU A 163 -6.40 -14.17 -19.29
CA GLU A 163 -6.16 -15.48 -18.71
C GLU A 163 -5.16 -15.41 -17.54
N ASP A 164 -4.01 -14.77 -17.73
CA ASP A 164 -3.00 -14.61 -16.68
C ASP A 164 -3.54 -13.80 -15.50
N ALA A 165 -4.27 -12.71 -15.77
CA ALA A 165 -4.90 -11.88 -14.75
C ALA A 165 -5.91 -12.68 -13.92
N ALA A 166 -6.69 -13.56 -14.57
CA ALA A 166 -7.64 -14.43 -13.88
C ALA A 166 -6.93 -15.48 -13.01
N ILE A 167 -5.86 -16.10 -13.52
CA ILE A 167 -5.06 -17.10 -12.77
C ILE A 167 -4.44 -16.45 -11.54
N LEU A 168 -3.69 -15.35 -11.71
CA LEU A 168 -3.02 -14.66 -10.62
C LEU A 168 -4.00 -14.13 -9.56
N ALA A 169 -5.15 -13.59 -10.00
CA ALA A 169 -6.18 -13.13 -9.07
C ALA A 169 -6.81 -14.30 -8.29
N SER A 170 -7.02 -15.45 -8.94
CA SER A 170 -7.54 -16.66 -8.31
C SER A 170 -6.55 -17.23 -7.29
N ASP A 171 -5.26 -17.24 -7.59
CA ASP A 171 -4.23 -17.72 -6.68
C ASP A 171 -4.20 -16.90 -5.38
N ILE A 172 -4.27 -15.57 -5.49
CA ILE A 172 -4.35 -14.67 -4.33
C ILE A 172 -5.62 -14.93 -3.49
N GLU A 173 -6.77 -15.18 -4.12
CA GLU A 173 -8.00 -15.46 -3.38
C GLU A 173 -7.99 -16.84 -2.71
N ALA A 174 -7.35 -17.82 -3.35
CA ALA A 174 -7.13 -19.14 -2.77
C ALA A 174 -6.25 -19.06 -1.52
N GLU A 175 -5.13 -18.32 -1.57
CA GLU A 175 -4.27 -18.06 -0.41
C GLU A 175 -5.05 -17.37 0.72
N LYS A 176 -5.81 -16.32 0.40
CA LYS A 176 -6.66 -15.62 1.40
C LYS A 176 -7.73 -16.52 2.00
N SER A 177 -8.22 -17.51 1.27
CA SER A 177 -9.22 -18.46 1.74
C SER A 177 -8.60 -19.49 2.69
N ILE A 178 -7.41 -19.99 2.36
CA ILE A 178 -6.63 -20.90 3.22
C ILE A 178 -6.29 -20.21 4.54
N ASP A 179 -5.78 -18.96 4.50
CA ASP A 179 -5.47 -18.18 5.70
C ASP A 179 -6.69 -18.01 6.61
N ARG A 180 -7.86 -17.72 6.03
CA ARG A 180 -9.12 -17.56 6.78
C ARG A 180 -9.56 -18.84 7.48
N LEU A 181 -9.37 -20.00 6.84
CA LEU A 181 -9.66 -21.29 7.47
C LEU A 181 -8.76 -21.52 8.68
N PHE A 182 -7.45 -21.29 8.56
CA PHE A 182 -6.52 -21.46 9.68
C PHE A 182 -6.74 -20.46 10.81
N ALA A 183 -7.15 -19.23 10.52
CA ALA A 183 -7.49 -18.24 11.54
C ALA A 183 -8.79 -18.55 12.31
N SER A 184 -9.62 -19.45 11.78
CA SER A 184 -10.89 -19.89 12.40
C SER A 184 -10.77 -21.17 13.24
N LEU A 185 -9.59 -21.80 13.26
CA LEU A 185 -9.25 -22.97 14.08
C LEU A 185 -8.66 -22.54 15.42
#